data_AF-A0ABD2M9V2-F1
#
_entry.id   AF-A0ABD2M9V2-F1
#
_cell.length_a   1.000
_cell.length_b   1.000
_cell.length_c   1.000
_cell.angle_alpha   90.00
_cell.angle_beta   90.00
_cell.angle_gamma   90.00
#
_symmetry.space_group_name_H-M   'P 1'
#
loop_
_entity.id
_entity.type
_entity.pdbx_description
1 polymer ?
#
loop_
_entity_poly.entity_id
_entity_poly.type
_entity_poly.pdbx_seq_one_letter_code
_entity_poly.pdbx_strand_id
1 'polypeptide(L)'
;MDGSTKETVAEHNHTDGTKNQEGISPEKMELINTALDKLYNNPSSPAAFAGVTALWKEARKSIKHLRKKDVQHYLEGHRTYTLMRPRRVRFPRASTVAAGFMTDVQVDLADFQALSRHKPGSPLSACCGGCALKTPVCCSTQK
;
A
#
# COMPACT_ATOMS: atom_id res chain seq x y z
N MET A 1 40.71 21.54 -7.42
CA MET A 1 40.35 21.12 -6.05
C MET A 1 38.92 20.60 -6.13
N ASP A 2 38.79 19.34 -6.53
CA ASP A 2 37.59 18.79 -7.14
C ASP A 2 37.00 17.83 -6.10
N GLY A 3 36.01 18.31 -5.36
CA GLY A 3 35.37 17.57 -4.26
C GLY A 3 34.25 16.69 -4.78
N SER A 4 34.57 15.46 -5.18
CA SER A 4 33.58 14.40 -5.43
C SER A 4 33.07 13.85 -4.09
N THR A 5 31.86 14.23 -3.70
CA THR A 5 31.14 13.58 -2.59
C THR A 5 30.63 12.22 -3.06
N LYS A 6 31.30 11.15 -2.64
CA LYS A 6 30.81 9.78 -2.78
C LYS A 6 29.71 9.54 -1.74
N GLU A 7 28.46 9.60 -2.15
CA GLU A 7 27.37 9.02 -1.37
C GLU A 7 27.45 7.50 -1.48
N THR A 8 27.98 6.86 -0.45
CA THR A 8 27.90 5.41 -0.26
C THR A 8 26.50 5.06 0.23
N VAL A 9 25.61 4.66 -0.69
CA VAL A 9 24.33 4.07 -0.31
C VAL A 9 24.56 2.61 0.07
N ALA A 10 24.35 2.31 1.35
CA ALA A 10 24.49 0.99 1.93
C ALA A 10 23.51 -0.02 1.31
N GLU A 11 24.06 -1.03 0.66
CA GLU A 11 23.36 -2.23 0.22
C GLU A 11 22.73 -2.94 1.43
N HIS A 12 21.39 -2.94 1.48
CA HIS A 12 20.64 -3.82 2.38
C HIS A 12 20.13 -4.99 1.55
N ASN A 13 20.97 -6.01 1.38
CA ASN A 13 20.57 -7.29 0.82
C ASN A 13 19.78 -8.06 1.90
N HIS A 14 18.45 -7.92 1.89
CA HIS A 14 17.57 -8.77 2.67
C HIS A 14 17.29 -10.04 1.86
N THR A 15 18.09 -11.08 2.08
CA THR A 15 17.83 -12.41 1.54
C THR A 15 16.85 -13.13 2.45
N ASP A 16 15.60 -13.28 2.01
CA ASP A 16 14.64 -14.17 2.67
C ASP A 16 13.85 -14.99 1.66
N GLY A 17 13.85 -16.32 1.88
CA GLY A 17 12.80 -17.22 1.42
C GLY A 17 12.90 -17.79 0.01
N THR A 18 13.88 -18.67 -0.21
CA THR A 18 13.88 -19.63 -1.32
C THR A 18 12.59 -20.48 -1.32
N LYS A 19 11.74 -20.33 -2.34
CA LYS A 19 10.78 -21.37 -2.73
C LYS A 19 10.73 -21.52 -4.25
N ASN A 20 11.27 -22.66 -4.69
CA ASN A 20 10.95 -23.39 -5.92
C ASN A 20 11.00 -22.59 -7.23
N GLN A 21 12.21 -22.38 -7.75
CA GLN A 21 12.40 -22.03 -9.16
C GLN A 21 12.89 -23.26 -9.92
N GLU A 22 12.02 -23.80 -10.77
CA GLU A 22 12.37 -24.81 -11.77
C GLU A 22 13.45 -24.24 -12.72
N GLY A 23 14.70 -24.70 -12.56
CA GLY A 23 15.68 -24.83 -13.63
C GLY A 23 16.24 -23.55 -14.27
N ILE A 24 16.45 -22.47 -13.52
CA ILE A 24 17.23 -21.31 -14.01
C ILE A 24 18.49 -21.20 -13.16
N SER A 25 19.67 -21.23 -13.80
CA SER A 25 20.95 -21.09 -13.08
C SER A 25 21.05 -19.72 -12.40
N PRO A 26 21.69 -19.63 -11.22
CA PRO A 26 21.73 -18.39 -10.42
C PRO A 26 22.37 -17.21 -11.17
N GLU A 27 23.41 -17.48 -11.94
CA GLU A 27 24.11 -16.52 -12.82
C GLU A 27 23.18 -15.84 -13.84
N LYS A 28 22.22 -16.59 -14.39
CA LYS A 28 21.29 -16.08 -15.39
C LYS A 28 20.27 -15.13 -14.77
N MET A 29 19.87 -15.37 -13.51
CA MET A 29 18.95 -14.50 -12.79
C MET A 29 19.59 -13.14 -12.48
N GLU A 30 20.87 -13.10 -12.14
CA GLU A 30 21.60 -11.85 -11.88
C GLU A 30 21.70 -10.96 -13.12
N LEU A 31 21.98 -11.55 -14.28
CA LEU A 31 21.98 -10.83 -15.56
C LEU A 31 20.60 -10.25 -15.91
N ILE A 32 19.53 -11.01 -15.65
CA ILE A 32 18.15 -10.57 -15.85
C ILE A 32 17.84 -9.39 -14.92
N ASN A 33 18.19 -9.50 -13.63
CA ASN A 33 17.96 -8.44 -12.65
C ASN A 33 18.68 -7.14 -13.04
N THR A 34 19.94 -7.24 -13.48
CA THR A 34 20.71 -6.08 -13.93
C THR A 34 20.10 -5.41 -15.16
N ALA A 35 19.57 -6.20 -16.11
CA ALA A 35 18.88 -5.68 -17.28
C ALA A 35 17.54 -5.03 -16.93
N LEU A 36 16.78 -5.63 -16.01
CA LEU A 36 15.53 -5.07 -15.49
C LEU A 36 15.76 -3.77 -14.73
N ASP A 37 16.84 -3.68 -13.95
CA ASP A 37 17.17 -2.50 -13.17
C ASP A 37 17.50 -1.28 -14.04
N LYS A 38 18.26 -1.50 -15.11
CA LYS A 38 18.48 -0.46 -16.13
C LYS A 38 17.15 0.00 -16.72
N LEU A 39 16.27 -0.93 -17.09
CA LEU A 39 14.99 -0.57 -17.71
C LEU A 39 14.04 0.15 -16.74
N TYR A 40 13.99 -0.28 -15.48
CA TYR A 40 13.06 0.22 -14.47
C TYR A 40 13.43 1.62 -13.97
N ASN A 41 14.72 1.91 -13.82
CA ASN A 41 15.21 3.20 -13.32
C ASN A 41 15.39 4.26 -14.43
N ASN A 42 15.22 3.89 -15.70
CA ASN A 42 15.37 4.80 -16.84
C ASN A 42 14.08 5.60 -17.10
N PRO A 43 14.01 6.90 -16.80
CA PRO A 43 12.79 7.71 -16.95
C PRO A 43 12.33 7.88 -18.40
N SER A 44 13.25 7.74 -19.36
CA SER A 44 12.93 7.81 -20.80
C SER A 44 12.18 6.58 -21.30
N SER A 45 12.16 5.47 -20.54
CA SER A 45 11.50 4.25 -20.96
C SER A 45 10.02 4.24 -20.54
N PRO A 46 9.12 3.66 -21.35
CA PRO A 46 7.71 3.52 -20.96
C PRO A 46 7.46 2.51 -19.83
N ALA A 47 8.52 1.79 -19.39
CA ALA A 47 8.47 0.86 -18.27
C ALA A 47 8.99 1.45 -16.95
N ALA A 48 9.43 2.72 -16.96
CA ALA A 48 9.96 3.40 -15.78
C ALA A 48 8.95 3.42 -14.64
N PHE A 49 9.34 2.91 -13.46
CA PHE A 49 8.48 2.84 -12.26
C PHE A 49 7.08 2.23 -12.50
N ALA A 50 6.95 1.41 -13.53
CA ALA A 50 5.67 0.87 -13.96
C ALA A 50 5.33 -0.46 -13.28
N GLY A 51 4.12 -0.96 -13.52
CA GLY A 51 3.69 -2.27 -13.02
C GLY A 51 4.33 -3.45 -13.76
N VAL A 52 4.18 -4.65 -13.18
CA VAL A 52 4.67 -5.94 -13.71
C VAL A 52 4.39 -6.13 -15.21
N THR A 53 3.18 -5.76 -15.67
CA THR A 53 2.76 -5.97 -17.05
C THR A 53 3.46 -5.07 -18.05
N ALA A 54 3.70 -3.80 -17.70
CA ALA A 54 4.39 -2.84 -18.54
C ALA A 54 5.89 -3.20 -18.63
N LEU A 55 6.51 -3.46 -17.47
CA LEU A 55 7.91 -3.87 -17.40
C LEU A 55 8.16 -5.17 -18.17
N TRP A 56 7.28 -6.17 -18.05
CA TRP A 56 7.39 -7.43 -18.80
C TRP A 56 7.27 -7.23 -20.31
N LYS A 57 6.37 -6.34 -20.78
CA LYS A 57 6.21 -6.06 -22.22
C LYS A 57 7.47 -5.45 -22.82
N GLU A 58 8.06 -4.47 -22.14
CA GLU A 58 9.29 -3.82 -22.60
C GLU A 58 10.50 -4.75 -22.48
N ALA A 59 10.65 -5.45 -21.35
CA ALA A 59 11.74 -6.39 -21.14
C ALA A 59 11.69 -7.59 -22.10
N ARG A 60 10.50 -7.99 -22.60
CA ARG A 60 10.39 -9.04 -23.61
C ARG A 60 10.94 -8.64 -24.98
N LYS A 61 11.04 -7.34 -25.27
CA LYS A 61 11.66 -6.84 -26.51
C LYS A 61 13.17 -7.11 -26.52
N SER A 62 13.82 -7.02 -25.36
CA SER A 62 15.25 -7.33 -25.19
C SER A 62 15.50 -8.79 -24.86
N ILE A 63 14.68 -9.41 -24.00
CA ILE A 63 14.84 -10.78 -23.49
C ILE A 63 13.66 -11.65 -23.92
N LYS A 64 13.85 -12.49 -24.94
CA LYS A 64 12.77 -13.31 -25.54
C LYS A 64 12.17 -14.37 -24.60
N HIS A 65 12.93 -14.88 -23.63
CA HIS A 65 12.54 -16.00 -22.76
C HIS A 65 12.12 -15.60 -21.33
N LEU A 66 11.76 -14.33 -21.10
CA LEU A 66 11.43 -13.83 -19.78
C LEU A 66 10.00 -14.22 -19.34
N ARG A 67 9.87 -14.90 -18.20
CA ARG A 67 8.56 -15.22 -17.61
C ARG A 67 8.06 -14.03 -16.80
N LYS A 68 6.74 -13.88 -16.70
CA LYS A 68 6.13 -12.83 -15.84
C LYS A 68 6.47 -13.00 -14.36
N LYS A 69 6.66 -14.25 -13.91
CA LYS A 69 7.01 -14.60 -12.52
C LYS A 69 8.37 -14.01 -12.12
N ASP A 70 9.34 -14.05 -13.03
CA ASP A 70 10.70 -13.55 -12.78
C ASP A 70 10.67 -12.02 -12.57
N VAL A 71 9.89 -11.31 -13.39
CA VAL A 71 9.68 -9.86 -13.25
C VAL A 71 8.95 -9.51 -11.95
N GLN A 72 7.96 -10.33 -11.57
CA GLN A 72 7.25 -10.14 -10.31
C GLN A 72 8.19 -10.31 -9.11
N HIS A 73 9.02 -11.36 -9.10
CA HIS A 73 10.00 -11.60 -8.05
C HIS A 73 11.03 -10.46 -7.95
N TYR A 74 11.52 -9.95 -9.09
CA TYR A 74 12.38 -8.78 -9.12
C TYR A 74 11.71 -7.54 -8.49
N LEU A 75 10.46 -7.26 -8.84
CA LEU A 75 9.73 -6.11 -8.32
C LEU A 75 9.38 -6.24 -6.83
N GLU A 76 9.13 -7.45 -6.33
CA GLU A 76 8.88 -7.70 -4.90
C GLU A 76 10.10 -7.33 -4.04
N GLY A 77 11.32 -7.55 -4.53
CA GLY A 77 12.56 -7.13 -3.87
C GLY A 77 12.88 -5.63 -3.99
N HIS A 78 12.22 -4.91 -4.89
CA HIS A 78 12.53 -3.50 -5.14
C HIS A 78 11.79 -2.56 -4.17
N ARG A 79 12.53 -1.89 -3.28
CA ARG A 79 11.96 -1.06 -2.19
C ARG A 79 11.00 0.02 -2.70
N THR A 80 11.33 0.70 -3.78
CA THR A 80 10.50 1.78 -4.36
C THR A 80 9.14 1.26 -4.80
N TYR A 81 9.13 0.08 -5.42
CA TYR A 81 7.90 -0.54 -5.91
C TYR A 81 7.01 -0.97 -4.74
N THR A 82 7.59 -1.62 -3.72
CA THR A 82 6.84 -2.11 -2.55
C THR A 82 6.28 -0.97 -1.70
N LEU A 83 7.01 0.14 -1.55
CA LEU A 83 6.55 1.29 -0.76
C LEU A 83 5.47 2.11 -1.45
N MET A 84 5.63 2.38 -2.75
CA MET A 84 4.73 3.30 -3.46
C MET A 84 3.44 2.62 -3.93
N ARG A 85 3.44 1.29 -4.07
CA ARG A 85 2.29 0.56 -4.58
C ARG A 85 1.25 0.34 -3.47
N PRO A 86 0.01 0.82 -3.64
CA PRO A 86 -1.02 0.62 -2.62
C PRO A 86 -1.35 -0.87 -2.48
N ARG A 87 -1.16 -1.42 -1.29
CA ARG A 87 -1.53 -2.80 -0.96
C ARG A 87 -3.05 -2.92 -0.84
N ARG A 88 -3.70 -3.47 -1.86
CA ARG A 88 -5.15 -3.73 -1.84
C ARG A 88 -5.45 -5.08 -1.19
N VAL A 89 -5.57 -5.09 0.14
CA VAL A 89 -5.99 -6.28 0.89
C VAL A 89 -7.24 -5.96 1.70
N ARG A 90 -8.24 -6.82 1.58
CA ARG A 90 -9.45 -6.76 2.41
C ARG A 90 -9.13 -7.46 3.72
N PHE A 91 -9.03 -6.71 4.80
CA PHE A 91 -8.91 -7.29 6.13
C PHE A 91 -10.27 -7.88 6.55
N PRO A 92 -10.31 -9.13 7.06
CA PRO A 92 -11.53 -9.67 7.63
C PRO A 92 -11.94 -8.78 8.82
N ARG A 93 -13.20 -8.37 8.85
CA ARG A 93 -13.76 -7.58 9.96
C ARG A 93 -14.59 -8.50 10.84
N ALA A 94 -14.44 -8.40 12.16
CA ALA A 94 -15.35 -9.03 13.09
C ALA A 94 -16.74 -8.36 12.96
N SER A 95 -17.81 -9.15 13.01
CA SER A 95 -19.16 -8.62 13.08
C SER A 95 -19.41 -8.08 14.48
N THR A 96 -19.77 -6.80 14.59
CA THR A 96 -20.26 -6.22 15.84
C THR A 96 -21.71 -6.64 16.02
N VAL A 97 -21.94 -7.71 16.78
CA VAL A 97 -23.28 -8.18 17.15
C VAL A 97 -23.42 -7.96 18.66
N ALA A 98 -24.42 -7.17 19.05
CA ALA A 98 -24.66 -6.91 20.47
C ALA A 98 -25.16 -8.18 21.18
N ALA A 99 -24.65 -8.45 22.38
CA ALA A 99 -25.08 -9.59 23.20
C ALA A 99 -26.45 -9.37 23.84
N GLY A 100 -26.89 -8.11 23.98
CA GLY A 100 -28.19 -7.75 24.55
C GLY A 100 -28.53 -6.27 24.36
N PHE A 101 -29.64 -5.84 24.96
CA PHE A 101 -30.04 -4.43 24.93
C PHE A 101 -29.05 -3.57 25.75
N MET A 102 -28.53 -2.49 25.14
CA MET A 102 -27.58 -1.53 25.73
C MET A 102 -26.19 -2.07 26.11
N THR A 103 -25.79 -3.25 25.65
CA THR A 103 -24.45 -3.80 25.95
C THR A 103 -23.34 -3.14 25.15
N ASP A 104 -23.65 -2.69 23.93
CA ASP A 104 -22.67 -2.16 22.98
C ASP A 104 -23.17 -0.80 22.47
N VAL A 105 -22.74 0.26 23.16
CA VAL A 105 -22.97 1.64 22.71
C VAL A 105 -21.69 2.13 22.05
N GLN A 106 -21.77 2.46 20.76
CA GLN A 106 -20.69 3.11 20.04
C GLN A 106 -20.97 4.61 19.96
N VAL A 107 -20.00 5.41 20.39
CA VAL A 107 -20.10 6.87 20.37
C VAL A 107 -19.00 7.39 19.47
N ASP A 108 -19.40 8.00 18.37
CA ASP A 108 -18.49 8.68 17.47
C ASP A 108 -18.55 10.19 17.73
N LEU A 109 -17.37 10.82 17.73
CA LEU A 109 -17.24 12.27 17.70
C LEU A 109 -17.27 12.72 16.25
N ALA A 110 -18.31 13.45 15.87
CA ALA A 110 -18.39 14.14 14.60
C ALA A 110 -18.25 15.65 14.83
N ASP A 111 -17.37 16.29 14.06
CA ASP A 111 -17.15 17.73 14.10
C ASP A 111 -18.18 18.43 13.20
N PHE A 112 -19.03 19.27 13.82
CA PHE A 112 -20.09 20.00 13.11
C PHE A 112 -19.87 21.52 13.14
N GLN A 113 -18.62 21.98 13.33
CA GLN A 113 -18.28 23.41 13.32
C GLN A 113 -18.80 24.16 12.08
N ALA A 114 -18.85 23.51 10.91
CA ALA A 114 -19.38 24.08 9.67
C ALA A 114 -20.90 24.42 9.72
N LEU A 115 -21.66 23.78 10.61
CA LEU A 115 -23.12 23.95 10.77
C LEU A 115 -23.51 24.85 11.95
N SER A 116 -22.53 25.27 12.76
CA SER A 116 -22.70 26.16 13.93
C SER A 116 -23.43 27.47 13.59
N ARG A 117 -23.35 27.92 12.33
CA ARG A 117 -24.01 29.15 11.86
C ARG A 117 -25.55 29.09 11.93
N HIS A 118 -26.14 27.90 11.93
CA HIS A 118 -27.60 27.71 12.06
C HIS A 118 -28.08 27.38 13.48
N LYS A 119 -27.17 27.10 14.44
CA LYS A 119 -27.49 26.79 15.84
C LYS A 119 -26.39 27.31 16.77
N PRO A 120 -26.56 28.47 17.43
CA PRO A 120 -25.59 28.93 18.41
C PRO A 120 -25.67 28.03 19.66
N GLY A 121 -24.62 27.23 19.90
CA GLY A 121 -24.47 26.49 21.15
C GLY A 121 -24.26 24.98 21.03
N SER A 122 -23.23 24.55 20.29
CA SER A 122 -22.25 23.51 20.67
C SER A 122 -21.59 22.93 19.40
N PRO A 123 -20.25 23.02 19.25
CA PRO A 123 -19.57 22.55 18.04
C PRO A 123 -19.39 21.02 17.95
N LEU A 124 -19.50 20.32 19.08
CA LEU A 124 -19.45 18.85 19.16
C LEU A 124 -20.84 18.33 19.53
N SER A 125 -21.57 17.73 18.60
CA SER A 125 -22.66 16.83 18.95
C SER A 125 -22.12 15.40 18.93
N ALA A 126 -22.10 14.74 20.10
CA ALA A 126 -21.80 13.33 20.17
C ALA A 126 -22.94 12.54 19.53
N CYS A 127 -22.63 11.74 18.51
CA CYS A 127 -23.58 10.86 17.85
C CYS A 127 -23.43 9.47 18.47
N CYS A 128 -24.41 9.05 19.27
CA CYS A 128 -24.46 7.69 19.81
C CYS A 128 -25.17 6.79 18.80
N GLY A 129 -24.43 5.89 18.15
CA GLY A 129 -24.99 4.80 17.37
C GLY A 129 -25.26 3.61 18.28
N GLY A 130 -26.53 3.31 18.57
CA GLY A 130 -26.87 2.08 19.29
C GLY A 130 -26.59 0.85 18.41
N CYS A 131 -25.83 -0.13 18.89
CA CYS A 131 -25.55 -1.34 18.11
C CYS A 131 -26.74 -2.33 18.04
N ALA A 132 -27.81 -2.14 18.82
CA ALA A 132 -29.00 -3.01 18.79
C ALA A 132 -30.19 -2.41 18.02
N LEU A 133 -30.24 -1.09 17.88
CA LEU A 133 -31.27 -0.36 17.14
C LEU A 133 -30.51 0.59 16.22
N LYS A 134 -30.68 0.45 14.90
CA LYS A 134 -30.11 1.35 13.87
C LYS A 134 -30.71 2.77 13.95
N THR A 135 -30.82 3.35 15.13
CA THR A 135 -31.32 4.68 15.40
C THR A 135 -30.17 5.48 16.00
N PRO A 136 -29.58 6.42 15.26
CA PRO A 136 -28.61 7.34 15.84
C PRO A 136 -29.34 8.24 16.85
N VAL A 137 -28.84 8.29 18.08
CA VAL A 137 -29.31 9.23 19.10
C VAL A 137 -28.27 10.34 19.19
N CYS A 138 -28.65 11.55 18.79
CA CYS A 138 -27.81 12.74 18.94
C CYS A 138 -28.16 13.39 20.28
N CYS A 139 -27.23 13.36 21.23
CA CYS A 139 -27.38 14.11 22.48
C CYS A 139 -26.97 15.56 22.23
N SER A 140 -27.93 16.47 22.18
CA SER A 140 -27.67 17.90 22.33
C SER A 140 -27.53 18.21 23.82
N THR A 141 -26.32 18.49 24.28
CA THR A 141 -26.09 18.98 25.64
C THR A 141 -26.65 20.39 25.75
N GLN A 142 -27.88 20.54 26.25
CA GLN A 142 -28.39 21.84 26.68
C GLN A 142 -27.73 22.17 28.02
N LYS A 143 -27.01 23.30 28.08
CA LYS A 143 -26.45 23.87 29.31
C LYS A 143 -27.51 24.59 30.11
#